data_AF-A0A934BPX6-F1
#
_entry.id   AF-A0A934BPX6-F1
#
_cell.length_a   1.000
_cell.length_b   1.000
_cell.length_c   1.000
_cell.angle_alpha   90.00
_cell.angle_beta   90.00
_cell.angle_gamma   90.00
#
_symmetry.space_group_name_H-M   'P 1'
#
loop_
_entity.id
_entity.type
_entity.pdbx_description
1 polymer ?
#
loop_
_entity_poly.entity_id
_entity_poly.type
_entity_poly.pdbx_seq_one_letter_code
_entity_poly.pdbx_strand_id
1 'polypeptide(L)'
;MPAKRRKPKPHTEFSADRPIDSARADRLGRKGFADGLAKRIQAWRGRDSLVIALCGEWGCGKTSLKNMVVERLHGGKVAKVDLLEFNPWQISGHDSLTAAFFRELAAVLGSDSSDEVSSGACVAKLRAYAKLAALGATAMKWVAQAARVSGEDYGLAIEAGGSALAQVGGVAGQGADAQEAGGKARERSLAELKRSLAKDMAALERPVLIVIDDIDRLTSDEIREVFQLVKANADFPNLIYLLMFDRDIVSGALDAIANGRGHDFLDKIVQVLLHVPQPSLKDVRQVLFEGLDARLAETGVSERWDSQRWSRLWLEGLAGYAWR
;
A
#
# COMPACT_ATOMS: atom_id res chain seq x y z
N MET A 1 -55.56 -33.40 0.04
CA MET A 1 -54.86 -32.10 0.01
C MET A 1 -53.40 -32.32 -0.36
N PRO A 2 -52.86 -31.71 -1.42
CA PRO A 2 -51.48 -31.95 -1.83
C PRO A 2 -50.52 -31.29 -0.83
N ALA A 3 -49.58 -32.07 -0.31
CA ALA A 3 -48.51 -31.59 0.54
C ALA A 3 -47.71 -30.51 -0.20
N LYS A 4 -47.66 -29.29 0.34
CA LYS A 4 -46.79 -28.22 -0.17
C LYS A 4 -45.36 -28.73 -0.15
N ARG A 5 -44.79 -29.04 -1.32
CA ARG A 5 -43.35 -29.27 -1.50
C ARG A 5 -42.62 -28.04 -0.96
N ARG A 6 -41.98 -28.17 0.20
CA ARG A 6 -41.01 -27.16 0.68
C ARG A 6 -39.90 -27.09 -0.37
N LYS A 7 -39.69 -25.89 -0.94
CA LYS A 7 -38.54 -25.65 -1.81
C LYS A 7 -37.26 -25.96 -1.01
N PRO A 8 -36.27 -26.67 -1.57
CA PRO A 8 -34.98 -26.84 -0.91
C PRO A 8 -34.39 -25.44 -0.67
N LYS A 9 -33.98 -25.16 0.57
CA LYS A 9 -33.18 -23.97 0.87
C LYS A 9 -31.83 -24.14 0.16
N PRO A 10 -31.27 -23.10 -0.48
CA PRO A 10 -29.93 -23.16 -1.02
C PRO A 10 -28.96 -23.23 0.17
N HIS A 11 -28.51 -24.43 0.52
CA HIS A 11 -27.38 -24.61 1.44
C HIS A 11 -26.16 -24.88 0.57
N THR A 12 -25.34 -23.84 0.38
CA THR A 12 -23.89 -23.82 0.06
C THR A 12 -23.59 -22.55 -0.73
N GLU A 13 -23.62 -21.40 -0.06
CA GLU A 13 -22.97 -20.22 -0.64
C GLU A 13 -21.49 -20.29 -0.27
N PHE A 14 -20.63 -20.31 -1.29
CA PHE A 14 -19.18 -20.15 -1.10
C PHE A 14 -18.93 -18.81 -0.37
N SER A 15 -18.06 -18.82 0.63
CA SER A 15 -17.60 -17.57 1.25
C SER A 15 -16.71 -16.83 0.26
N ALA A 16 -16.98 -15.55 0.04
CA ALA A 16 -16.20 -14.72 -0.89
C ALA A 16 -14.85 -14.25 -0.31
N ASP A 17 -14.48 -14.69 0.90
CA ASP A 17 -13.26 -14.35 1.64
C ASP A 17 -12.90 -12.85 1.55
N ARG A 18 -13.92 -12.01 1.76
CA ARG A 18 -13.77 -10.56 1.66
C ARG A 18 -13.25 -9.98 2.98
N PRO A 19 -12.39 -8.95 2.91
CA PRO A 19 -12.02 -8.21 4.11
C PRO A 19 -13.27 -7.59 4.76
N ILE A 20 -13.23 -7.43 6.08
CA ILE A 20 -14.34 -6.77 6.79
C ILE A 20 -14.33 -5.27 6.49
N ASP A 21 -15.51 -4.67 6.40
CA ASP A 21 -15.63 -3.23 6.10
C ASP A 21 -15.63 -2.35 7.36
N SER A 22 -15.89 -2.92 8.55
CA SER A 22 -16.00 -2.15 9.79
C SER A 22 -15.54 -2.92 11.02
N ALA A 23 -15.17 -2.17 12.07
CA ALA A 23 -14.78 -2.66 13.38
C ALA A 23 -15.93 -3.35 14.13
N ARG A 24 -17.18 -3.22 13.67
CA ARG A 24 -18.32 -3.98 14.22
C ARG A 24 -18.26 -5.45 13.84
N ALA A 25 -17.65 -5.77 12.71
CA ALA A 25 -17.49 -7.15 12.23
C ALA A 25 -16.18 -7.81 12.72
N ASP A 26 -15.39 -7.11 13.56
CA ASP A 26 -14.16 -7.65 14.11
C ASP A 26 -14.45 -8.74 15.16
N ARG A 27 -14.13 -9.97 14.80
CA ARG A 27 -14.23 -11.14 15.68
C ARG A 27 -12.87 -11.60 16.24
N LEU A 28 -11.78 -10.96 15.81
CA LEU A 28 -10.41 -11.36 16.16
C LEU A 28 -9.71 -10.36 17.10
N GLY A 29 -10.46 -9.43 17.68
CA GLY A 29 -9.97 -8.52 18.72
C GLY A 29 -8.96 -7.47 18.23
N ARG A 30 -8.95 -7.16 16.94
CA ARG A 30 -8.00 -6.23 16.30
C ARG A 30 -8.41 -4.76 16.35
N LYS A 31 -9.67 -4.48 16.70
CA LYS A 31 -10.20 -3.11 16.82
C LYS A 31 -9.33 -2.20 17.69
N GLY A 32 -8.85 -2.69 18.83
CA GLY A 32 -8.01 -1.90 19.74
C GLY A 32 -6.70 -1.43 19.10
N PHE A 33 -6.10 -2.27 18.27
CA PHE A 33 -4.92 -1.91 17.48
C PHE A 33 -5.26 -0.86 16.42
N ALA A 34 -6.36 -1.07 15.66
CA ALA A 34 -6.83 -0.12 14.66
C ALA A 34 -7.09 1.28 15.26
N ASP A 35 -7.77 1.32 16.41
CA ASP A 35 -8.04 2.54 17.17
C ASP A 35 -6.76 3.25 17.60
N GLY A 36 -5.76 2.49 18.06
CA GLY A 36 -4.46 3.03 18.46
C GLY A 36 -3.69 3.62 17.30
N LEU A 37 -3.65 2.93 16.15
CA LEU A 37 -2.98 3.39 14.94
C LEU A 37 -3.66 4.66 14.37
N ALA A 38 -4.99 4.65 14.26
CA ALA A 38 -5.76 5.80 13.79
C ALA A 38 -5.52 7.05 14.65
N LYS A 39 -5.49 6.91 15.98
CA LYS A 39 -5.18 8.02 16.90
C LYS A 39 -3.79 8.59 16.67
N ARG A 40 -2.78 7.75 16.42
CA ARG A 40 -1.40 8.19 16.17
C ARG A 40 -1.28 8.92 14.83
N ILE A 41 -1.96 8.42 13.79
CA ILE A 41 -2.05 9.10 12.48
C ILE A 41 -2.68 10.48 12.65
N GLN A 42 -3.83 10.58 13.35
CA GLN A 42 -4.50 11.87 13.61
C GLN A 42 -3.68 12.85 14.45
N ALA A 43 -2.82 12.35 15.33
CA ALA A 43 -1.95 13.16 16.18
C ALA A 43 -0.63 13.56 15.51
N TRP A 44 -0.33 13.04 14.31
CA TRP A 44 0.93 13.34 13.62
C TRP A 44 1.00 14.82 13.22
N ARG A 45 2.08 15.50 13.63
CA ARG A 45 2.36 16.91 13.32
C ARG A 45 3.81 17.09 12.83
N GLY A 46 4.38 16.05 12.21
CA GLY A 46 5.75 16.09 11.71
C GLY A 46 5.91 17.08 10.56
N ARG A 47 7.14 17.55 10.37
CA ARG A 47 7.50 18.42 9.24
C ARG A 47 7.75 17.63 7.96
N ASP A 48 8.21 16.40 8.10
CA ASP A 48 8.45 15.47 6.99
C ASP A 48 7.29 14.46 6.89
N SER A 49 7.29 13.67 5.81
CA SER A 49 6.30 12.60 5.68
C SER A 49 6.52 11.51 6.73
N LEU A 50 5.44 10.81 7.07
CA LEU A 50 5.48 9.63 7.94
C LEU A 50 5.28 8.38 7.10
N VAL A 51 6.25 7.46 7.11
CA VAL A 51 6.13 6.18 6.41
C VAL A 51 5.92 5.04 7.40
N ILE A 52 4.69 4.53 7.44
CA ILE A 52 4.27 3.40 8.27
C ILE A 52 4.14 2.17 7.38
N ALA A 53 4.69 1.04 7.81
CA ALA A 53 4.41 -0.27 7.23
C ALA A 53 3.53 -1.10 8.18
N LEU A 54 2.51 -1.73 7.62
CA LEU A 54 1.71 -2.77 8.26
C LEU A 54 2.02 -4.11 7.59
N CYS A 55 2.93 -4.86 8.21
CA CYS A 55 3.44 -6.12 7.70
C CYS A 55 2.60 -7.31 8.16
N GLY A 56 2.45 -8.29 7.28
CA GLY A 56 1.90 -9.59 7.64
C GLY A 56 1.78 -10.51 6.43
N GLU A 57 1.79 -11.81 6.69
CA GLU A 57 1.66 -12.85 5.68
C GLU A 57 0.34 -12.76 4.89
N TRP A 58 0.25 -13.52 3.81
CA TRP A 58 -1.00 -13.64 3.07
C TRP A 58 -2.14 -14.16 3.96
N GLY A 59 -3.34 -13.61 3.79
CA GLY A 59 -4.52 -14.00 4.57
C GLY A 59 -4.54 -13.52 6.03
N CYS A 60 -3.51 -12.85 6.54
CA CYS A 60 -3.50 -12.40 7.94
C CYS A 60 -4.53 -11.31 8.26
N GLY A 61 -5.14 -10.67 7.25
CA GLY A 61 -6.18 -9.65 7.40
C GLY A 61 -5.68 -8.21 7.38
N LYS A 62 -4.61 -7.91 6.63
CA LYS A 62 -4.07 -6.56 6.40
C LYS A 62 -5.20 -5.59 5.98
N THR A 63 -5.92 -5.91 4.89
CA THR A 63 -7.01 -5.08 4.34
C THR A 63 -8.17 -4.89 5.32
N SER A 64 -8.56 -5.94 6.05
CA SER A 64 -9.55 -5.86 7.14
C SER A 64 -9.12 -4.86 8.23
N LEU A 65 -7.84 -4.88 8.62
CA LEU A 65 -7.30 -3.97 9.63
C LEU A 65 -7.25 -2.52 9.12
N LYS A 66 -6.86 -2.33 7.87
CA LYS A 66 -6.88 -1.03 7.17
C LYS A 66 -8.28 -0.43 7.14
N ASN A 67 -9.29 -1.22 6.80
CA ASN A 67 -10.68 -0.75 6.77
C ASN A 67 -11.14 -0.23 8.14
N MET A 68 -10.78 -0.93 9.23
CA MET A 68 -11.07 -0.45 10.59
C MET A 68 -10.33 0.85 10.94
N VAL A 69 -9.07 1.00 10.51
CA VAL A 69 -8.31 2.24 10.70
C VAL A 69 -8.99 3.38 9.96
N VAL A 70 -9.33 3.19 8.69
CA VAL A 70 -10.01 4.17 7.83
C VAL A 70 -11.38 4.56 8.40
N GLU A 71 -12.19 3.59 8.83
CA GLU A 71 -13.48 3.84 9.51
C GLU A 71 -13.27 4.76 10.72
N ARG A 72 -12.25 4.48 11.53
CA ARG A 72 -11.96 5.25 12.74
C ARG A 72 -11.49 6.68 12.46
N LEU A 73 -10.77 6.87 11.36
CA LEU A 73 -10.32 8.17 10.88
C LEU A 73 -11.48 9.03 10.39
N HIS A 74 -12.47 8.44 9.72
CA HIS A 74 -13.67 9.15 9.25
C HIS A 74 -14.74 9.39 10.33
N GLY A 75 -14.85 8.50 11.32
CA GLY A 75 -15.91 8.55 12.35
C GLY A 75 -15.61 9.41 13.60
N GLY A 76 -14.48 10.13 13.65
CA GLY A 76 -14.05 10.88 14.84
C GLY A 76 -14.50 12.35 14.88
N LYS A 77 -14.62 12.93 16.09
CA LYS A 77 -14.75 14.40 16.30
C LYS A 77 -13.41 15.16 16.15
N VAL A 78 -12.36 14.49 15.70
CA VAL A 78 -10.97 14.99 15.65
C VAL A 78 -10.61 15.33 14.21
N ALA A 79 -9.56 16.13 14.02
CA ALA A 79 -9.05 16.60 12.73
C ALA A 79 -9.20 15.56 11.60
N LYS A 80 -9.93 15.96 10.56
CA LYS A 80 -10.17 15.16 9.35
C LYS A 80 -8.82 14.96 8.63
N VAL A 81 -8.62 13.76 8.11
CA VAL A 81 -7.45 13.35 7.31
C VAL A 81 -7.99 13.02 5.93
N ASP A 82 -7.37 13.55 4.88
CA ASP A 82 -7.77 13.21 3.52
C ASP A 82 -7.20 11.84 3.16
N LEU A 83 -7.97 11.01 2.46
CA LEU A 83 -7.62 9.62 2.20
C LEU A 83 -7.38 9.39 0.71
N LEU A 84 -6.23 8.78 0.41
CA LEU A 84 -5.91 8.19 -0.88
C LEU A 84 -5.70 6.68 -0.69
N GLU A 85 -6.62 5.86 -1.19
CA GLU A 85 -6.41 4.40 -1.29
C GLU A 85 -5.86 4.07 -2.68
N PHE A 86 -4.56 3.79 -2.75
CA PHE A 86 -3.85 3.48 -3.98
C PHE A 86 -3.57 1.97 -4.04
N ASN A 87 -4.20 1.26 -4.98
CA ASN A 87 -3.95 -0.17 -5.18
C ASN A 87 -3.13 -0.37 -6.48
N PRO A 88 -1.79 -0.53 -6.38
CA PRO A 88 -0.94 -0.68 -7.55
C PRO A 88 -1.24 -1.94 -8.36
N TRP A 89 -1.76 -3.00 -7.73
CA TRP A 89 -2.13 -4.24 -8.44
C TRP A 89 -3.33 -4.06 -9.38
N GLN A 90 -4.16 -3.03 -9.16
CA GLN A 90 -5.29 -2.70 -10.03
C GLN A 90 -4.88 -1.87 -11.25
N ILE A 91 -3.65 -1.34 -11.27
CA ILE A 91 -3.14 -0.54 -12.37
C ILE A 91 -2.75 -1.49 -13.50
N SER A 92 -3.48 -1.42 -14.60
CA SER A 92 -3.29 -2.29 -15.75
C SER A 92 -2.57 -1.56 -16.89
N GLY A 93 -1.66 -2.23 -17.60
CA GLY A 93 -1.18 -1.81 -18.93
C GLY A 93 0.15 -1.04 -18.96
N HIS A 94 0.23 -0.01 -19.81
CA HIS A 94 1.44 0.80 -20.08
C HIS A 94 1.57 2.04 -19.18
N ASP A 95 0.62 2.29 -18.29
CA ASP A 95 0.67 3.42 -17.38
C ASP A 95 1.76 3.18 -16.33
N SER A 96 2.73 4.09 -16.25
CA SER A 96 3.71 4.07 -15.14
C SER A 96 2.95 4.19 -13.82
N LEU A 97 3.27 3.29 -12.87
CA LEU A 97 2.73 3.30 -11.51
C LEU A 97 2.92 4.69 -10.87
N THR A 98 4.07 5.33 -11.16
CA THR A 98 4.36 6.70 -10.76
C THR A 98 3.35 7.71 -11.29
N ALA A 99 2.99 7.64 -12.57
CA ALA A 99 2.03 8.56 -13.19
C ALA A 99 0.61 8.35 -12.64
N ALA A 100 0.20 7.10 -12.43
CA ALA A 100 -1.07 6.77 -11.79
C ALA A 100 -1.15 7.32 -10.36
N PHE A 101 -0.12 7.09 -9.54
CA PHE A 101 -0.04 7.61 -8.18
C PHE A 101 -0.25 9.13 -8.11
N PHE A 102 0.49 9.90 -8.92
CA PHE A 102 0.36 11.36 -8.91
C PHE A 102 -0.97 11.87 -9.45
N ARG A 103 -1.61 11.11 -10.36
CA ARG A 103 -2.95 11.44 -10.87
C ARG A 103 -4.00 11.32 -9.76
N GLU A 104 -3.96 10.24 -8.98
CA GLU A 104 -4.88 10.04 -7.87
C GLU A 104 -4.61 11.02 -6.72
N LEU A 105 -3.34 11.25 -6.38
CA LEU A 105 -2.96 12.26 -5.40
C LEU A 105 -3.44 13.67 -5.80
N ALA A 106 -3.28 14.03 -7.08
CA ALA A 106 -3.81 15.29 -7.62
C ALA A 106 -5.35 15.38 -7.53
N ALA A 107 -6.07 14.26 -7.67
CA ALA A 107 -7.52 14.24 -7.55
C ALA A 107 -7.95 14.48 -6.10
N VAL A 108 -7.30 13.83 -5.12
CA VAL A 108 -7.58 14.05 -3.70
C VAL A 108 -7.33 15.50 -3.31
N LEU A 109 -6.16 16.05 -3.65
CA LEU A 109 -5.81 17.44 -3.35
C LEU A 109 -6.70 18.47 -4.06
N GLY A 110 -7.27 18.11 -5.22
CA GLY A 110 -8.17 18.97 -6.00
C GLY A 110 -9.62 18.98 -5.53
N SER A 111 -10.03 18.03 -4.69
CA SER A 111 -11.45 17.75 -4.43
C SER A 111 -12.05 18.42 -3.19
N ASP A 112 -11.25 18.94 -2.25
CA ASP A 112 -11.75 19.29 -0.90
C ASP A 112 -11.22 20.63 -0.32
N SER A 113 -10.55 21.49 -1.11
CA SER A 113 -10.05 22.78 -0.63
C SER A 113 -11.02 23.94 -0.90
N SER A 114 -11.42 24.67 0.14
CA SER A 114 -12.23 25.90 0.06
C SER A 114 -11.59 27.05 -0.74
N ASP A 115 -10.30 26.94 -1.09
CA ASP A 115 -9.57 27.88 -1.92
C ASP A 115 -9.24 27.29 -3.30
N GLU A 116 -10.17 27.43 -4.27
CA GLU A 116 -10.02 26.98 -5.68
C GLU A 116 -8.71 27.45 -6.35
N VAL A 117 -8.15 28.58 -5.92
CA VAL A 117 -6.97 29.21 -6.52
C VAL A 117 -5.65 28.58 -6.02
N SER A 118 -5.59 28.15 -4.76
CA SER A 118 -4.39 27.57 -4.14
C SER A 118 -4.22 26.09 -4.52
N SER A 119 -5.31 25.33 -4.57
CA SER A 119 -5.29 23.91 -4.95
C SER A 119 -4.99 23.71 -6.44
N GLY A 120 -5.53 24.55 -7.33
CA GLY A 120 -5.22 24.48 -8.77
C GLY A 120 -3.72 24.64 -9.06
N ALA A 121 -3.05 25.56 -8.37
CA ALA A 121 -1.61 25.79 -8.51
C ALA A 121 -0.78 24.62 -7.95
N CYS A 122 -1.11 24.12 -6.75
CA CYS A 122 -0.46 22.96 -6.15
C CYS A 122 -0.59 21.72 -7.03
N VAL A 123 -1.80 21.42 -7.52
CA VAL A 123 -2.08 20.31 -8.44
C VAL A 123 -1.33 20.47 -9.77
N ALA A 124 -1.25 21.68 -10.32
CA ALA A 124 -0.48 21.94 -11.54
C ALA A 124 1.03 21.67 -11.34
N LYS A 125 1.60 22.14 -10.22
CA LYS A 125 2.99 21.84 -9.85
C LYS A 125 3.21 20.35 -9.66
N LEU A 126 2.26 19.64 -9.03
CA LEU A 126 2.36 18.20 -8.77
C LEU A 126 2.38 17.42 -10.09
N ARG A 127 1.53 17.80 -11.04
CA ARG A 127 1.53 17.21 -12.39
C ARG A 127 2.82 17.50 -13.15
N ALA A 128 3.37 18.70 -13.02
CA ALA A 128 4.66 19.04 -13.62
C ALA A 128 5.80 18.20 -13.02
N TYR A 129 5.77 17.99 -11.70
CA TYR A 129 6.74 17.17 -10.98
C TYR A 129 6.62 15.71 -11.40
N ALA A 130 5.41 15.17 -11.46
CA ALA A 130 5.13 13.81 -11.90
C ALA A 130 5.69 13.52 -13.30
N LYS A 131 5.50 14.43 -14.26
CA LYS A 131 6.03 14.30 -15.62
C LYS A 131 7.56 14.22 -15.63
N LEU A 132 8.23 15.12 -14.90
CA LEU A 132 9.69 15.14 -14.81
C LEU A 132 10.23 13.91 -14.06
N ALA A 133 9.58 13.50 -12.97
CA ALA A 133 9.97 12.35 -12.17
C ALA A 133 9.83 11.02 -12.95
N ALA A 134 8.75 10.84 -13.70
CA ALA A 134 8.54 9.65 -14.54
C ALA A 134 9.61 9.53 -15.66
N LEU A 135 10.01 10.66 -16.26
CA LEU A 135 11.09 10.70 -17.25
C LEU A 135 12.45 10.32 -16.63
N GLY A 136 12.74 10.81 -15.41
CA GLY A 136 13.96 10.46 -14.68
C GLY A 136 14.02 8.98 -14.25
N ALA A 137 12.90 8.40 -13.81
CA ALA A 137 12.80 6.99 -13.45
C ALA A 137 13.07 6.07 -14.65
N THR A 138 12.57 6.44 -15.83
CA THR A 138 12.80 5.69 -17.07
C THR A 138 14.29 5.70 -17.46
N ALA A 139 14.95 6.86 -17.37
CA ALA A 139 16.39 6.98 -17.61
C ALA A 139 17.22 6.16 -16.61
N MET A 140 16.87 6.18 -15.33
CA MET A 140 17.52 5.38 -14.29
C MET A 140 17.37 3.87 -14.51
N LYS A 141 16.23 3.40 -15.03
CA LYS A 141 16.02 1.98 -15.36
C LYS A 141 17.01 1.50 -16.42
N TRP A 142 17.27 2.31 -17.44
CA TRP A 142 18.27 2.03 -18.48
C TRP A 142 19.70 2.09 -17.94
N VAL A 143 20.04 3.08 -17.10
CA VAL A 143 21.36 3.17 -16.45
C VAL A 143 21.62 1.95 -15.57
N ALA A 144 20.65 1.54 -14.75
CA ALA A 144 20.76 0.37 -13.89
C ALA A 144 20.87 -0.94 -14.68
N GLN A 145 20.20 -1.04 -15.83
CA GLN A 145 20.30 -2.20 -16.71
C GLN A 145 21.66 -2.27 -17.43
N ALA A 146 22.22 -1.13 -17.83
CA ALA A 146 23.58 -1.06 -18.36
C ALA A 146 24.63 -1.44 -17.30
N ALA A 147 24.48 -0.96 -16.06
CA ALA A 147 25.37 -1.28 -14.95
C ALA A 147 25.37 -2.78 -14.59
N ARG A 148 24.24 -3.48 -14.80
CA ARG A 148 24.16 -4.95 -14.63
C ARG A 148 24.95 -5.74 -15.67
N VAL A 149 25.20 -5.17 -16.85
CA VAL A 149 25.93 -5.82 -17.94
C VAL A 149 27.43 -5.52 -17.87
N SER A 150 27.84 -4.35 -17.37
CA SER A 150 29.24 -3.91 -17.44
C SER A 150 30.08 -4.08 -16.16
N GLY A 151 29.48 -4.40 -15.01
CA GLY A 151 30.22 -4.82 -13.80
C GLY A 151 31.00 -3.72 -13.06
N GLU A 152 31.59 -2.73 -13.73
CA GLU A 152 32.29 -1.60 -13.12
C GLU A 152 32.08 -0.31 -13.96
N ASP A 153 32.20 0.84 -13.30
CA ASP A 153 32.02 2.23 -13.77
C ASP A 153 30.60 2.79 -14.00
N TYR A 154 30.12 3.54 -13.01
CA TYR A 154 28.95 4.44 -13.08
C TYR A 154 29.12 5.58 -14.12
N GLY A 155 30.36 5.92 -14.50
CA GLY A 155 30.66 7.07 -15.36
C GLY A 155 30.31 6.87 -16.84
N LEU A 156 30.48 5.66 -17.37
CA LEU A 156 30.26 5.33 -18.79
C LEU A 156 28.78 5.04 -19.12
N ALA A 157 27.95 4.69 -18.14
CA ALA A 157 26.52 4.43 -18.34
C ALA A 157 25.73 5.72 -18.68
N ILE A 158 26.26 6.90 -18.33
CA ILE A 158 25.68 8.20 -18.68
C ILE A 158 25.80 8.45 -20.19
N GLU A 159 26.87 7.99 -20.85
CA GLU A 159 27.05 8.16 -22.30
C GLU A 159 26.13 7.25 -23.12
N ALA A 160 25.91 6.01 -22.68
CA ALA A 160 25.00 5.08 -23.34
C ALA A 160 23.51 5.42 -23.10
N GLY A 161 23.16 5.95 -21.92
CA GLY A 161 21.82 6.45 -21.60
C GLY A 161 21.41 7.71 -22.37
N GLY A 162 22.38 8.45 -22.91
CA GLY A 162 22.15 9.65 -23.71
C GLY A 162 21.40 9.41 -25.02
N SER A 163 21.55 8.22 -25.62
CA SER A 163 20.90 7.82 -26.88
C SER A 163 19.39 7.55 -26.70
N ALA A 164 18.98 6.94 -25.60
CA ALA A 164 17.58 6.60 -25.34
C ALA A 164 16.73 7.83 -24.97
N LEU A 165 17.32 8.85 -24.34
CA LEU A 165 16.68 10.13 -23.99
C LEU A 165 16.43 11.03 -25.20
N ALA A 166 17.16 10.85 -26.30
CA ALA A 166 16.98 11.63 -27.54
C ALA A 166 15.69 11.26 -28.29
N GLN A 167 15.12 10.06 -28.07
CA GLN A 167 13.98 9.55 -28.84
C GLN A 167 12.60 9.93 -28.28
N VAL A 168 12.49 10.43 -27.04
CA VAL A 168 11.18 10.68 -26.38
C VAL A 168 10.78 12.18 -26.36
N GLY A 169 11.61 13.08 -26.88
CA GLY A 169 11.22 14.48 -27.07
C GLY A 169 12.18 15.17 -28.02
N GLY A 170 11.73 15.38 -29.26
CA GLY A 170 12.54 15.91 -30.35
C GLY A 170 13.33 17.15 -29.97
N VAL A 171 14.63 16.97 -29.74
CA VAL A 171 15.67 17.97 -29.89
C VAL A 171 16.89 17.24 -30.43
N ALA A 172 17.00 17.19 -31.76
CA ALA A 172 18.27 16.93 -32.41
C ALA A 172 19.15 18.18 -32.21
N GLY A 173 20.20 18.07 -31.41
CA GLY A 173 21.11 19.18 -31.13
C GLY A 173 22.41 18.69 -30.48
N GLN A 174 23.49 18.75 -31.24
CA GLN A 174 24.83 18.24 -31.00
C GLN A 174 25.50 18.73 -29.68
N GLY A 175 26.29 17.84 -29.06
CA GLY A 175 27.33 18.18 -28.08
C GLY A 175 27.09 17.63 -26.67
N ALA A 176 28.06 16.88 -26.13
CA ALA A 176 28.06 16.39 -24.74
C ALA A 176 27.86 17.53 -23.71
N ASP A 177 28.39 18.72 -24.00
CA ASP A 177 28.26 19.91 -23.14
C ASP A 177 26.83 20.49 -23.10
N ALA A 178 26.07 20.40 -24.21
CA ALA A 178 24.68 20.87 -24.26
C ALA A 178 23.74 19.92 -23.50
N GLN A 179 24.08 18.63 -23.49
CA GLN A 179 23.33 17.60 -22.77
C GLN A 179 23.60 17.65 -21.26
N GLU A 180 24.83 17.95 -20.84
CA GLU A 180 25.18 18.15 -19.44
C GLU A 180 24.58 19.45 -18.87
N ALA A 181 24.58 20.55 -19.64
CA ALA A 181 23.91 21.79 -19.27
C ALA A 181 22.38 21.64 -19.20
N GLY A 182 21.78 20.92 -20.16
CA GLY A 182 20.36 20.58 -20.15
C GLY A 182 19.96 19.67 -18.99
N GLY A 183 20.82 18.69 -18.63
CA GLY A 183 20.66 17.83 -17.46
C GLY A 183 20.69 18.62 -16.16
N LYS A 184 21.72 19.46 -15.95
CA LYS A 184 21.84 20.33 -14.77
C LYS A 184 20.71 21.34 -14.66
N ALA A 185 20.23 21.88 -15.77
CA ALA A 185 19.07 22.78 -15.78
C ALA A 185 17.77 22.05 -15.37
N ARG A 186 17.57 20.82 -15.84
CA ARG A 186 16.43 19.98 -15.46
C ARG A 186 16.49 19.57 -13.99
N GLU A 187 17.66 19.18 -13.48
CA GLU A 187 17.85 18.87 -12.06
C GLU A 187 17.55 20.06 -11.16
N ARG A 188 18.03 21.25 -11.53
CA ARG A 188 17.69 22.51 -10.82
C ARG A 188 16.19 22.77 -10.84
N SER A 189 15.56 22.64 -12.02
CA SER A 189 14.11 22.81 -12.17
C SER A 189 13.30 21.81 -11.33
N LEU A 190 13.73 20.54 -11.29
CA LEU A 190 13.09 19.51 -10.47
C LEU A 190 13.23 19.80 -8.97
N ALA A 191 14.43 20.20 -8.53
CA ALA A 191 14.68 20.54 -7.13
C ALA A 191 13.92 21.81 -6.70
N GLU A 192 13.76 22.79 -7.59
CA GLU A 192 12.92 23.98 -7.36
C GLU A 192 11.44 23.61 -7.25
N LEU A 193 10.96 22.75 -8.16
CA LEU A 193 9.58 22.29 -8.15
C LEU A 193 9.26 21.45 -6.91
N LYS A 194 10.16 20.54 -6.51
CA LYS A 194 10.05 19.76 -5.27
C LYS A 194 10.01 20.68 -4.05
N ARG A 195 10.87 21.71 -3.98
CA ARG A 195 10.86 22.70 -2.89
C ARG A 195 9.56 23.54 -2.86
N SER A 196 9.06 23.94 -4.02
CA SER A 196 7.80 24.68 -4.13
C SER A 196 6.61 23.83 -3.69
N LEU A 197 6.56 22.58 -4.15
CA LEU A 197 5.54 21.61 -3.73
C LEU A 197 5.61 21.32 -2.23
N ALA A 198 6.79 21.15 -1.65
CA ALA A 198 6.91 20.94 -0.21
C ALA A 198 6.30 22.10 0.60
N LYS A 199 6.43 23.35 0.12
CA LYS A 199 5.78 24.51 0.75
C LYS A 199 4.26 24.46 0.63
N ASP A 200 3.74 24.13 -0.55
CA ASP A 200 2.29 23.99 -0.77
C ASP A 200 1.71 22.86 0.10
N MET A 201 2.40 21.71 0.16
CA MET A 201 2.01 20.57 0.98
C MET A 201 2.04 20.92 2.47
N ALA A 202 3.05 21.68 2.94
CA ALA A 202 3.12 22.17 4.33
C ALA A 202 1.95 23.10 4.70
N ALA A 203 1.39 23.81 3.72
CA ALA A 203 0.28 24.73 3.91
C ALA A 203 -1.09 24.03 3.92
N LEU A 204 -1.16 22.72 3.62
CA LEU A 204 -2.40 21.96 3.72
C LEU A 204 -2.94 21.99 5.16
N GLU A 205 -4.23 22.28 5.30
CA GLU A 205 -4.91 22.30 6.60
C GLU A 205 -4.95 20.91 7.26
N ARG A 206 -4.90 19.86 6.43
CA ARG A 206 -5.07 18.47 6.83
C ARG A 206 -3.99 17.60 6.16
N PRO A 207 -3.46 16.60 6.86
CA PRO A 207 -2.58 15.63 6.23
C PRO A 207 -3.37 14.71 5.29
N VAL A 208 -2.67 14.18 4.28
CA VAL A 208 -3.16 13.16 3.37
C VAL A 208 -2.60 11.81 3.81
N LEU A 209 -3.47 10.88 4.18
CA LEU A 209 -3.13 9.48 4.38
C LEU A 209 -3.19 8.74 3.03
N ILE A 210 -2.04 8.23 2.62
CA ILE A 210 -1.83 7.43 1.42
C ILE A 210 -1.71 5.98 1.85
N VAL A 211 -2.74 5.19 1.58
CA VAL A 211 -2.74 3.74 1.81
C VAL A 211 -2.29 3.07 0.52
N ILE A 212 -1.24 2.25 0.60
CA ILE A 212 -0.78 1.40 -0.51
C ILE A 212 -0.94 -0.06 -0.10
N ASP A 213 -1.93 -0.73 -0.68
CA ASP A 213 -2.28 -2.14 -0.39
C ASP A 213 -1.82 -3.10 -1.50
N ASP A 214 -1.84 -4.40 -1.23
CA ASP A 214 -1.50 -5.48 -2.18
C ASP A 214 -0.12 -5.35 -2.86
N ILE A 215 0.86 -4.68 -2.23
CA ILE A 215 2.23 -4.52 -2.77
C ILE A 215 2.90 -5.88 -2.99
N ASP A 216 2.65 -6.84 -2.09
CA ASP A 216 3.18 -8.22 -2.14
C ASP A 216 2.64 -9.05 -3.32
N ARG A 217 1.66 -8.54 -4.09
CA ARG A 217 1.18 -9.19 -5.32
C ARG A 217 1.91 -8.72 -6.57
N LEU A 218 2.63 -7.59 -6.49
CA LEU A 218 3.33 -6.99 -7.62
C LEU A 218 4.57 -7.79 -8.03
N THR A 219 5.04 -7.55 -9.25
CA THR A 219 6.35 -8.05 -9.70
C THR A 219 7.50 -7.34 -8.97
N SER A 220 8.70 -7.94 -8.91
CA SER A 220 9.85 -7.33 -8.23
C SER A 220 10.22 -5.94 -8.76
N ASP A 221 9.98 -5.68 -10.05
CA ASP A 221 10.23 -4.39 -10.69
C ASP A 221 9.20 -3.34 -10.25
N GLU A 222 7.93 -3.71 -10.14
CA GLU A 222 6.86 -2.82 -9.65
C GLU A 222 7.00 -2.54 -8.15
N ILE A 223 7.34 -3.54 -7.33
CA ILE A 223 7.67 -3.34 -5.91
C ILE A 223 8.77 -2.30 -5.78
N ARG A 224 9.84 -2.43 -6.58
CA ARG A 224 10.92 -1.46 -6.61
C ARG A 224 10.44 -0.06 -6.99
N GLU A 225 9.59 0.06 -8.01
CA GLU A 225 9.03 1.36 -8.42
C GLU A 225 8.24 2.00 -7.28
N VAL A 226 7.38 1.24 -6.58
CA VAL A 226 6.63 1.71 -5.40
C VAL A 226 7.58 2.26 -4.33
N PHE A 227 8.60 1.50 -3.93
CA PHE A 227 9.51 1.93 -2.86
C PHE A 227 10.41 3.09 -3.28
N GLN A 228 10.83 3.15 -4.55
CA GLN A 228 11.55 4.31 -5.08
C GLN A 228 10.67 5.56 -5.11
N LEU A 229 9.40 5.42 -5.47
CA LEU A 229 8.42 6.49 -5.43
C LEU A 229 8.22 6.97 -3.99
N VAL A 230 7.97 6.08 -3.03
CA VAL A 230 7.80 6.47 -1.63
C VAL A 230 9.05 7.18 -1.14
N LYS A 231 10.24 6.62 -1.39
CA LYS A 231 11.52 7.22 -0.99
C LYS A 231 11.76 8.60 -1.60
N ALA A 232 11.46 8.79 -2.89
CA ALA A 232 11.67 10.07 -3.56
C ALA A 232 10.75 11.18 -3.06
N ASN A 233 9.58 10.80 -2.53
CA ASN A 233 8.51 11.69 -2.07
C ASN A 233 8.39 11.77 -0.53
N ALA A 234 9.25 11.05 0.20
CA ALA A 234 9.19 10.97 1.66
C ALA A 234 9.54 12.30 2.38
N ASP A 235 10.02 13.30 1.65
CA ASP A 235 10.34 14.62 2.22
C ASP A 235 9.14 15.59 2.15
N PHE A 236 8.00 15.18 1.56
CA PHE A 236 6.85 16.06 1.47
C PHE A 236 6.11 16.14 2.82
N PRO A 237 5.92 17.37 3.36
CA PRO A 237 5.14 17.57 4.58
C PRO A 237 3.69 17.12 4.40
N ASN A 238 3.00 16.85 5.50
CA ASN A 238 1.58 16.49 5.51
C ASN A 238 1.20 15.23 4.70
N LEU A 239 2.17 14.45 4.22
CA LEU A 239 1.92 13.11 3.66
C LEU A 239 2.18 12.04 4.72
N ILE A 240 1.25 11.10 4.86
CA ILE A 240 1.40 9.91 5.71
C ILE A 240 1.19 8.70 4.82
N TYR A 241 2.19 7.83 4.71
CA TYR A 241 2.10 6.57 3.99
C TYR A 241 1.75 5.43 4.94
N LEU A 242 0.77 4.62 4.59
CA LEU A 242 0.49 3.32 5.19
C LEU A 242 0.70 2.24 4.11
N LEU A 243 1.88 1.64 4.13
CA LEU A 243 2.27 0.57 3.22
C LEU A 243 1.86 -0.77 3.80
N MET A 244 1.22 -1.62 3.00
CA MET A 244 0.75 -2.93 3.45
C MET A 244 1.35 -4.01 2.56
N PHE A 245 2.12 -4.91 3.17
CA PHE A 245 2.87 -5.91 2.42
C PHE A 245 3.34 -7.07 3.29
N ASP A 246 3.74 -8.16 2.65
CA ASP A 246 4.57 -9.20 3.27
C ASP A 246 6.04 -8.75 3.25
N ARG A 247 6.68 -8.74 4.43
CA ARG A 247 8.02 -8.18 4.60
C ARG A 247 9.07 -8.95 3.81
N ASP A 248 8.97 -10.26 3.74
CA ASP A 248 10.00 -11.12 3.14
C ASP A 248 9.91 -11.11 1.61
N ILE A 249 8.69 -11.04 1.08
CA ILE A 249 8.46 -10.86 -0.36
C ILE A 249 9.05 -9.52 -0.83
N VAL A 250 8.77 -8.44 -0.10
CA VAL A 250 9.24 -7.10 -0.44
C VAL A 250 10.75 -6.96 -0.27
N SER A 251 11.33 -7.46 0.82
CA SER A 251 12.78 -7.39 1.02
C SER A 251 13.51 -8.18 -0.07
N GLY A 252 13.03 -9.37 -0.43
CA GLY A 252 13.59 -10.16 -1.52
C GLY A 252 13.54 -9.45 -2.88
N ALA A 253 12.46 -8.72 -3.18
CA ALA A 253 12.38 -7.90 -4.39
C ALA A 253 13.39 -6.74 -4.41
N LEU A 254 13.72 -6.19 -3.24
CA LEU A 254 14.63 -5.06 -3.08
C LEU A 254 16.11 -5.48 -3.03
N ASP A 255 16.44 -6.75 -2.77
CA ASP A 255 17.81 -7.26 -2.74
C ASP A 255 18.61 -6.92 -4.00
N ALA A 256 17.94 -7.01 -5.15
CA ALA A 256 18.57 -6.82 -6.45
C ALA A 256 19.02 -5.37 -6.75
N ILE A 257 18.60 -4.39 -5.94
CA ILE A 257 19.11 -3.00 -5.96
C ILE A 257 19.87 -2.60 -4.70
N ALA A 258 19.76 -3.41 -3.65
CA ALA A 258 20.40 -3.17 -2.36
C ALA A 258 21.70 -3.98 -2.18
N ASN A 259 22.17 -4.65 -3.24
CA ASN A 259 23.30 -5.59 -3.19
C ASN A 259 23.10 -6.68 -2.12
N GLY A 260 21.92 -7.32 -2.12
CA GLY A 260 21.56 -8.37 -1.16
C GLY A 260 21.20 -7.88 0.24
N ARG A 261 20.90 -6.58 0.39
CA ARG A 261 20.51 -5.95 1.66
C ARG A 261 19.12 -5.32 1.60
N GLY A 262 18.16 -6.04 1.04
CA GLY A 262 16.79 -5.58 0.85
C GLY A 262 16.11 -5.17 2.15
N HIS A 263 16.36 -5.90 3.25
CA HIS A 263 15.90 -5.52 4.59
C HIS A 263 16.45 -4.17 5.05
N ASP A 264 17.77 -3.94 4.95
CA ASP A 264 18.38 -2.66 5.31
C ASP A 264 17.88 -1.51 4.43
N PHE A 265 17.59 -1.79 3.16
CA PHE A 265 17.02 -0.80 2.24
C PHE A 265 15.60 -0.43 2.65
N LEU A 266 14.78 -1.41 3.02
CA LEU A 266 13.42 -1.21 3.51
C LEU A 266 13.40 -0.38 4.79
N ASP A 267 14.27 -0.70 5.75
CA ASP A 267 14.37 -0.01 7.04
C ASP A 267 14.81 1.46 6.91
N LYS A 268 15.43 1.86 5.78
CA LYS A 268 15.72 3.28 5.46
C LYS A 268 14.52 4.06 4.96
N ILE A 269 13.49 3.38 4.47
CA ILE A 269 12.28 3.99 3.90
C ILE A 269 11.16 3.97 4.95
N VAL A 270 10.98 2.82 5.60
CA VAL A 270 9.93 2.61 6.60
C VAL A 270 10.41 3.15 7.95
N GLN A 271 9.73 4.19 8.45
CA GLN A 271 10.04 4.79 9.74
C GLN A 271 9.38 4.03 10.90
N VAL A 272 8.17 3.52 10.67
CA VAL A 272 7.40 2.76 11.67
C VAL A 272 6.98 1.43 11.08
N LEU A 273 7.61 0.35 11.53
CA LEU A 273 7.27 -1.00 11.10
C LEU A 273 6.37 -1.66 12.14
N LEU A 274 5.14 -1.99 11.75
CA LEU A 274 4.13 -2.65 12.57
C LEU A 274 3.78 -4.01 11.96
N HIS A 275 3.43 -4.98 12.81
CA HIS A 275 2.91 -6.27 12.36
C HIS A 275 1.42 -6.37 12.65
N VAL A 276 0.67 -7.03 11.77
CA VAL A 276 -0.72 -7.39 12.04
C VAL A 276 -0.77 -8.23 13.31
N PRO A 277 -1.57 -7.85 14.32
CA PRO A 277 -1.70 -8.65 15.54
C PRO A 277 -2.23 -10.05 15.23
N GLN A 278 -1.50 -11.04 15.71
CA GLN A 278 -1.94 -12.42 15.69
C GLN A 278 -3.17 -12.58 16.60
N PRO A 279 -4.25 -13.22 16.12
CA PRO A 279 -5.45 -13.41 16.92
C PRO A 279 -5.15 -14.29 18.14
N SER A 280 -5.80 -14.02 19.27
CA SER A 280 -5.65 -14.91 20.41
C SER A 280 -6.30 -16.25 20.12
N LEU A 281 -5.74 -17.34 20.66
CA LEU A 281 -6.32 -18.67 20.52
C LEU A 281 -7.78 -18.73 21.01
N LYS A 282 -8.12 -17.91 22.02
CA LYS A 282 -9.49 -17.77 22.51
C LYS A 282 -10.41 -17.23 21.43
N ASP A 283 -10.01 -16.14 20.75
CA ASP A 283 -10.82 -15.51 19.70
C ASP A 283 -10.99 -16.45 18.50
N VAL A 284 -9.91 -17.14 18.08
CA VAL A 284 -10.04 -18.10 16.96
C VAL A 284 -10.94 -19.27 17.33
N ARG A 285 -10.82 -19.81 18.55
CA ARG A 285 -11.73 -20.88 19.03
C ARG A 285 -13.16 -20.41 19.09
N GLN A 286 -13.40 -19.20 19.60
CA GLN A 286 -14.73 -18.62 19.64
C GLN A 286 -15.31 -18.51 18.23
N VAL A 287 -14.54 -17.98 17.27
CA VAL A 287 -14.97 -17.86 15.86
C VAL A 287 -15.32 -19.23 15.26
N LEU A 288 -14.46 -20.22 15.47
CA LEU A 288 -14.61 -21.58 14.97
C LEU A 288 -15.87 -22.24 15.52
N PHE A 289 -16.05 -22.22 16.84
CA PHE A 289 -17.17 -22.89 17.48
C PHE A 289 -18.50 -22.19 17.23
N GLU A 290 -18.54 -20.85 17.24
CA GLU A 290 -19.74 -20.12 16.82
C GLU A 290 -20.17 -20.50 15.39
N GLY A 291 -19.20 -20.64 14.47
CA GLY A 291 -19.46 -21.07 13.10
C GLY A 291 -19.91 -22.52 13.01
N LEU A 292 -19.23 -23.42 13.72
CA LEU A 292 -19.53 -24.85 13.73
C LEU A 292 -20.91 -25.13 14.37
N ASP A 293 -21.16 -24.57 15.55
CA ASP A 293 -22.41 -24.75 16.30
C ASP A 293 -23.61 -24.28 15.50
N ALA A 294 -23.48 -23.15 14.77
CA ALA A 294 -24.52 -22.67 13.87
C ALA A 294 -24.86 -23.69 12.75
N ARG A 295 -23.87 -24.42 12.23
CA ARG A 295 -24.07 -25.47 11.21
C ARG A 295 -24.61 -26.77 11.81
N LEU A 296 -24.15 -27.13 13.00
CA LEU A 296 -24.64 -28.31 13.72
C LEU A 296 -26.10 -28.15 14.15
N ALA A 297 -26.54 -26.92 14.40
CA ALA A 297 -27.92 -26.58 14.72
C ALA A 297 -28.88 -26.68 13.51
N GLU A 298 -28.38 -26.83 12.28
CA GLU A 298 -29.23 -26.98 11.09
C GLU A 298 -30.11 -28.26 11.21
N THR A 299 -31.40 -28.13 10.90
CA THR A 299 -32.37 -29.23 10.99
C THR A 299 -31.96 -30.41 10.12
N GLY A 300 -31.80 -31.59 10.72
CA GLY A 300 -31.33 -32.83 10.09
C GLY A 300 -29.90 -33.25 10.48
N VAL A 301 -29.02 -32.28 10.80
CA VAL A 301 -27.69 -32.56 11.37
C VAL A 301 -27.82 -32.77 12.88
N SER A 302 -28.54 -31.88 13.55
CA SER A 302 -28.79 -31.94 15.00
C SER A 302 -29.42 -33.25 15.48
N GLU A 303 -30.28 -33.88 14.67
CA GLU A 303 -30.91 -35.17 15.01
C GLU A 303 -29.94 -36.36 15.00
N ARG A 304 -28.80 -36.23 14.30
CA ARG A 304 -27.78 -37.27 14.16
C ARG A 304 -26.48 -36.93 14.90
N TRP A 305 -26.43 -35.77 15.53
CA TRP A 305 -25.23 -35.25 16.17
C TRP A 305 -25.06 -35.81 17.58
N ASP A 306 -23.93 -36.46 17.84
CA ASP A 306 -23.54 -36.94 19.16
C ASP A 306 -22.49 -35.98 19.75
N SER A 307 -22.93 -35.14 20.70
CA SER A 307 -22.09 -34.14 21.35
C SER A 307 -20.97 -34.77 22.19
N GLN A 308 -21.20 -35.93 22.83
CA GLN A 308 -20.16 -36.60 23.63
C GLN A 308 -19.07 -37.20 22.75
N ARG A 309 -19.46 -37.78 21.61
CA ARG A 309 -18.50 -38.30 20.63
C ARG A 309 -17.70 -37.16 20.02
N TRP A 310 -18.33 -36.05 19.67
CA TRP A 310 -17.64 -34.87 19.15
C TRP A 310 -16.63 -34.29 20.16
N SER A 311 -17.03 -34.10 21.42
CA SER A 311 -16.12 -33.58 22.45
C SER A 311 -14.88 -34.45 22.63
N ARG A 312 -15.04 -35.78 22.60
CA ARG A 312 -13.90 -36.72 22.64
C ARG A 312 -12.99 -36.58 21.42
N LEU A 313 -13.57 -36.57 20.21
CA LEU A 313 -12.79 -36.39 18.97
C LEU A 313 -12.02 -35.06 18.94
N TRP A 314 -12.64 -33.99 19.43
CA TRP A 314 -11.99 -32.69 19.51
C TRP A 314 -10.85 -32.69 20.52
N LEU A 315 -11.10 -33.09 21.78
CA LEU A 315 -10.12 -33.01 22.86
C LEU A 315 -8.97 -34.00 22.70
N GLU A 316 -9.25 -35.24 22.28
CA GLU A 316 -8.25 -36.31 22.18
C GLU A 316 -7.54 -36.35 20.82
N GLY A 317 -8.05 -35.62 19.82
CA GLY A 317 -7.53 -35.62 18.45
C GLY A 317 -7.24 -34.21 17.94
N LEU A 318 -8.29 -33.55 17.43
CA LEU A 318 -8.14 -32.35 16.59
C LEU A 318 -7.55 -31.14 17.32
N ALA A 319 -7.76 -31.02 18.63
CA ALA A 319 -7.26 -29.91 19.43
C ALA A 319 -5.72 -29.81 19.43
N GLY A 320 -5.01 -30.93 19.24
CA GLY A 320 -3.54 -30.94 19.17
C GLY A 320 -2.96 -30.51 17.82
N TYR A 321 -3.76 -30.54 16.75
CA TYR A 321 -3.33 -30.23 15.37
C TYR A 321 -3.81 -28.86 14.88
N ALA A 322 -4.91 -28.36 15.44
CA ALA A 322 -5.49 -27.11 14.99
C ALA A 322 -4.62 -25.86 15.28
N TRP A 323 -3.50 -25.98 16.00
CA TRP A 323 -2.79 -24.84 16.60
C TRP A 323 -1.25 -24.99 16.67
N ARG A 324 -0.61 -25.68 15.72
CA ARG A 324 0.86 -25.61 15.52
C ARG A 324 1.20 -24.55 14.48
#